data_AF-S0FR83-F1
#
_entry.id   AF-S0FR83-F1
#
_cell.length_a   1.000
_cell.length_b   1.000
_cell.length_c   1.000
_cell.angle_alpha   90.00
_cell.angle_beta   90.00
_cell.angle_gamma   90.00
#
_symmetry.space_group_name_H-M   'P 1'
#
loop_
_entity.id
_entity.type
_entity.pdbx_description
1 polymer ?
#
loop_
_entity_poly.entity_id
_entity_poly.type
_entity_poly.pdbx_seq_one_letter_code
_entity_poly.pdbx_strand_id
1 'polypeptide(L)'
;MKAQLKRIIADFHQIPLPDFQRRSLDVPLDLEGENDLIFDAYRELYPAQDLSRVYLFFDEIQELPDWEKFVRRVTDTISRRVVITGSNSRLLSREIATSLRGRGISFEILPLSFADYLRFSGLPADPPVSSKDRALVSRAFEE
;
A
#
# COMPACT_ATOMS: atom_id res chain seq x y z
N MET A 1 7.63 -21.55 -6.19
CA MET A 1 7.02 -20.24 -6.53
C MET A 1 5.49 -20.24 -6.44
N LYS A 2 4.72 -20.84 -7.37
CA LYS A 2 3.23 -20.85 -7.32
C LYS A 2 2.65 -21.41 -6.01
N ALA A 3 3.26 -22.47 -5.46
CA ALA A 3 2.85 -23.05 -4.18
C ALA A 3 3.15 -22.14 -2.97
N GLN A 4 4.28 -21.42 -2.98
CA GLN A 4 4.60 -20.42 -1.95
C GLN A 4 3.64 -19.23 -2.02
N LEU A 5 3.31 -18.77 -3.23
CA LEU A 5 2.35 -17.68 -3.43
C LEU A 5 0.96 -18.06 -2.91
N LYS A 6 0.49 -19.27 -3.24
CA LYS A 6 -0.79 -19.80 -2.72
C LYS A 6 -0.81 -19.87 -1.20
N ARG A 7 0.29 -20.25 -0.57
CA ARG A 7 0.41 -20.32 0.89
C ARG A 7 0.38 -18.92 1.51
N ILE A 8 1.12 -17.97 0.95
CA ILE A 8 1.10 -16.56 1.39
C ILE A 8 -0.31 -15.97 1.28
N ILE A 9 -1.00 -16.20 0.15
CA ILE A 9 -2.38 -15.73 -0.08
C ILE A 9 -3.34 -16.39 0.93
N ALA A 10 -3.24 -17.70 1.12
CA ALA A 10 -4.07 -18.42 2.09
C ALA A 10 -3.84 -17.93 3.52
N ASP A 11 -2.58 -17.71 3.92
CA ASP A 11 -2.22 -17.19 5.24
C ASP A 11 -2.77 -15.76 5.43
N PHE A 12 -2.70 -14.90 4.42
CA PHE A 12 -3.23 -13.53 4.47
C PHE A 12 -4.77 -13.48 4.58
N HIS A 13 -5.47 -14.46 4.02
CA HIS A 13 -6.93 -14.55 4.10
C HIS A 13 -7.43 -15.29 5.35
N GLN A 14 -6.60 -16.10 6.01
CA GLN A 14 -7.00 -16.88 7.19
C GLN A 14 -6.65 -16.20 8.52
N ILE A 15 -5.74 -15.23 8.51
CA ILE A 15 -5.43 -14.41 9.68
C ILE A 15 -6.38 -13.21 9.63
N PRO A 16 -7.33 -13.07 10.57
CA PRO A 16 -8.06 -11.81 10.69
C PRO A 16 -7.02 -10.71 10.89
N LEU A 17 -7.03 -9.71 10.01
CA LEU A 17 -6.21 -8.53 10.23
C LEU A 17 -6.54 -8.03 11.64
N PRO A 18 -5.52 -7.69 12.46
CA PRO A 18 -5.80 -7.08 13.74
C PRO A 18 -6.69 -5.86 13.50
N ASP A 19 -7.62 -5.60 14.43
CA ASP A 19 -8.51 -4.45 14.33
C ASP A 19 -7.68 -3.22 13.97
N PHE A 20 -7.97 -2.64 12.80
CA PHE A 20 -7.24 -1.49 12.31
C PHE A 20 -7.66 -0.28 13.15
N GLN A 21 -6.99 -0.09 14.29
CA GLN A 21 -7.15 1.11 15.09
C GLN A 21 -6.51 2.25 14.32
N ARG A 22 -7.31 2.98 13.54
CA ARG A 22 -6.92 4.24 12.94
C ARG A 22 -6.55 5.20 14.07
N ARG A 23 -5.27 5.32 14.38
CA ARG A 23 -4.77 6.41 15.20
C ARG A 23 -4.61 7.61 14.27
N SER A 24 -5.43 8.63 14.46
CA SER A 24 -5.08 9.94 13.95
C SER A 24 -3.81 10.37 14.69
N LEU A 25 -2.70 10.43 13.96
CA LEU A 25 -1.62 11.29 14.41
C LEU A 25 -2.14 12.70 14.20
N ASP A 26 -2.61 13.35 15.27
CA ASP A 26 -3.12 14.73 15.24
C ASP A 26 -1.99 15.77 15.05
N VAL A 27 -0.83 15.35 14.55
CA VAL A 27 0.32 16.21 14.33
C VAL A 27 1.01 15.74 13.05
N PRO A 28 1.20 16.61 12.04
CA PRO A 28 2.17 16.32 11.00
C PRO A 28 3.52 16.14 11.69
N LEU A 29 4.02 14.90 11.68
CA LEU A 29 5.35 14.55 12.15
C LEU A 29 6.35 15.20 11.19
N ASP A 30 6.80 16.40 11.55
CA ASP A 30 7.94 17.03 10.90
C ASP A 30 9.19 16.25 11.31
N LEU A 31 9.58 15.30 10.46
CA LEU A 31 10.73 14.43 10.65
C LEU A 31 11.92 14.87 9.81
N GLU A 32 11.98 16.13 9.37
CA GLU A 32 13.12 16.65 8.60
C GLU A 32 14.45 16.37 9.32
N GLY A 33 15.19 15.38 8.80
CA GLY A 33 16.47 14.94 9.37
C GLY A 33 16.38 13.92 10.52
N GLU A 34 15.20 13.63 11.06
CA GLU A 34 15.01 12.79 12.27
C GLU A 34 14.15 11.52 12.03
N ASN A 35 14.10 11.05 10.79
CA ASN A 35 13.33 9.85 10.40
C ASN A 35 13.65 8.57 11.21
N ASP A 36 14.83 8.49 11.84
CA ASP A 36 15.22 7.35 12.67
C ASP A 36 14.48 7.26 14.00
N LEU A 37 13.84 8.35 14.46
CA LEU A 37 12.98 8.36 15.65
C LEU A 37 11.86 7.32 15.55
N ILE A 38 11.39 7.00 14.35
CA ILE A 38 10.39 5.95 14.13
C ILE A 38 10.90 4.61 14.67
N PHE A 39 12.17 4.28 14.41
CA PHE A 39 12.77 3.01 14.83
C PHE A 39 13.16 3.03 16.29
N ASP A 40 13.62 4.16 16.81
CA ASP A 40 13.97 4.30 18.22
C ASP A 40 12.72 4.17 19.08
N ALA A 41 11.64 4.88 18.76
CA ALA A 41 10.35 4.73 19.42
C ALA A 41 9.81 3.29 19.33
N TYR A 42 9.96 2.62 18.18
CA TYR A 42 9.56 1.23 18.04
C TYR A 42 10.37 0.31 18.98
N ARG A 43 11.69 0.50 19.08
CA ARG A 43 12.56 -0.29 19.97
C ARG A 43 12.23 -0.04 21.44
N GLU A 44 11.89 1.19 21.83
CA GLU A 44 11.49 1.52 23.20
C GLU A 44 10.20 0.79 23.59
N LEU A 45 9.22 0.73 22.69
CA LEU A 45 7.95 0.03 22.92
C LEU A 45 8.10 -1.50 22.86
N TYR A 46 8.97 -2.00 21.99
CA TYR A 46 9.12 -3.43 21.69
C TYR A 46 10.59 -3.88 21.69
N PRO A 47 11.30 -3.81 22.83
CA PRO A 47 12.76 -4.04 22.89
C PRO A 47 13.17 -5.48 22.57
N ALA A 48 12.27 -6.45 22.76
CA ALA A 48 12.53 -7.85 22.45
C ALA A 48 12.35 -8.21 20.96
N GLN A 49 11.79 -7.29 20.15
CA GLN A 49 11.52 -7.55 18.74
C GLN A 49 12.71 -7.14 17.88
N ASP A 50 13.11 -8.05 17.00
CA ASP A 50 14.11 -7.78 15.98
C ASP A 50 13.47 -7.03 14.80
N LEU A 51 13.87 -5.77 14.58
CA LEU A 51 13.41 -4.92 13.48
C LEU A 51 13.57 -5.58 12.11
N SER A 52 14.57 -6.47 11.92
CA SER A 52 14.76 -7.18 10.65
C SER A 52 13.59 -8.10 10.29
N ARG A 53 12.76 -8.44 11.27
CA ARG A 53 11.56 -9.27 11.12
C ARG A 53 10.28 -8.45 11.03
N VAL A 54 10.34 -7.15 11.27
CA VAL A 54 9.17 -6.26 11.27
C VAL A 54 8.84 -5.84 9.85
N TYR A 55 7.54 -5.85 9.53
CA TYR A 55 7.02 -5.25 8.30
C TYR A 55 6.80 -3.75 8.54
N LEU A 56 7.37 -2.93 7.66
CA LEU A 56 7.26 -1.48 7.71
C LEU A 56 6.39 -1.03 6.54
N PHE A 57 5.30 -0.33 6.84
CA PHE A 57 4.38 0.24 5.86
C PHE A 57 4.45 1.76 5.95
N PHE A 58 4.91 2.40 4.88
CA PHE A 58 4.95 3.86 4.79
C PHE A 58 3.91 4.32 3.78
N ASP A 59 2.91 5.05 4.26
CA ASP A 59 1.90 5.66 3.40
C ASP A 59 2.32 7.05 2.96
N GLU A 60 1.94 7.44 1.74
CA GLU A 60 2.30 8.70 1.10
C GLU A 60 3.79 9.05 1.25
N ILE A 61 4.67 8.09 0.96
CA ILE A 61 6.12 8.20 1.20
C ILE A 61 6.76 9.41 0.52
N GLN A 62 6.16 9.93 -0.56
CA GLN A 62 6.65 11.09 -1.29
C GLN A 62 6.50 12.41 -0.52
N GLU A 63 5.70 12.45 0.54
CA GLU A 63 5.62 13.61 1.43
C GLU A 63 6.88 13.74 2.29
N LEU A 64 7.66 12.66 2.42
CA LEU A 64 8.94 12.69 3.12
C LEU A 64 10.06 13.21 2.19
N PRO A 65 10.80 14.26 2.59
CA PRO A 65 11.96 14.72 1.84
C PRO A 65 13.06 13.65 1.75
N ASP A 66 13.69 13.52 0.58
CA ASP A 66 14.77 12.55 0.33
C ASP A 66 14.39 11.08 0.69
N TRP A 67 13.10 10.74 0.61
CA TRP A 67 12.58 9.43 1.03
C TRP A 67 13.28 8.25 0.35
N GLU A 68 13.79 8.43 -0.87
CA GLU A 68 14.52 7.39 -1.59
C GLU A 68 15.77 6.92 -0.85
N LYS A 69 16.54 7.87 -0.29
CA LYS A 69 17.75 7.57 0.49
C LYS A 69 17.37 6.91 1.80
N PHE A 70 16.29 7.39 2.43
CA PHE A 70 15.74 6.82 3.65
C PHE A 70 15.35 5.36 3.44
N VAL A 71 14.43 5.07 2.51
CA VAL A 71 13.95 3.72 2.24
C VAL A 71 15.10 2.80 1.84
N ARG A 72 16.03 3.26 0.99
CA ARG A 72 17.21 2.46 0.63
C ARG A 72 18.00 2.05 1.88
N ARG A 73 18.35 3.01 2.75
CA ARG A 73 19.07 2.74 3.99
C ARG A 73 18.30 1.76 4.87
N VAL A 74 17.01 1.99 5.10
CA VAL A 74 16.14 1.11 5.90
C VAL A 74 16.14 -0.32 5.34
N THR A 75 16.03 -0.48 4.02
CA THR A 75 16.05 -1.80 3.37
C THR A 75 17.39 -2.51 3.47
N ASP A 76 18.49 -1.76 3.50
CA ASP A 76 19.86 -2.29 3.56
C ASP A 76 20.32 -2.60 4.99
N THR A 77 19.88 -1.81 5.99
CA THR A 77 20.41 -1.89 7.37
C THR A 77 19.41 -2.30 8.44
N ILE A 78 18.10 -2.12 8.22
CA ILE A 78 17.07 -2.31 9.25
C ILE A 78 16.19 -3.52 8.92
N SER A 79 15.43 -3.46 7.83
CA SER A 79 14.47 -4.50 7.46
C SER A 79 14.30 -4.59 5.96
N ARG A 80 14.30 -5.80 5.41
CA ARG A 80 13.98 -6.04 3.99
C ARG A 80 12.48 -6.06 3.69
N ARG A 81 11.64 -5.92 4.71
CA ARG A 81 10.17 -6.04 4.62
C ARG A 81 9.53 -4.66 4.66
N VAL A 82 9.82 -3.87 3.63
CA VAL A 82 9.31 -2.51 3.48
C VAL A 82 8.28 -2.46 2.38
N VAL A 83 7.14 -1.87 2.67
CA VAL A 83 6.07 -1.54 1.72
C VAL A 83 5.89 -0.04 1.75
N ILE A 84 5.83 0.55 0.57
CA ILE A 84 5.60 1.99 0.38
C ILE A 84 4.37 2.17 -0.50
N THR A 85 3.58 3.18 -0.20
CA THR A 85 2.46 3.62 -1.02
C THR A 85 2.57 5.12 -1.29
N GLY A 86 1.89 5.56 -2.34
CA GLY A 86 1.59 6.96 -2.53
C GLY A 86 0.77 7.20 -3.78
N SER A 87 -0.07 8.23 -3.72
CA SER A 87 -1.18 8.44 -4.65
C SER A 87 -0.86 9.38 -5.82
N ASN A 88 0.30 10.06 -5.79
CA ASN A 88 0.66 11.09 -6.77
C ASN A 88 1.67 10.59 -7.83
N SER A 89 1.59 11.15 -9.03
CA SER A 89 2.50 10.91 -10.17
C SER A 89 3.97 11.22 -9.87
N ARG A 90 4.26 11.90 -8.76
CA ARG A 90 5.62 12.10 -8.22
C ARG A 90 6.32 10.78 -7.86
N LEU A 91 5.58 9.72 -7.57
CA LEU A 91 6.11 8.36 -7.49
C LEU A 91 6.24 7.78 -8.91
N LEU A 92 7.10 8.37 -9.74
CA LEU A 92 7.39 7.80 -11.05
C LEU A 92 8.01 6.42 -10.83
N SER A 93 7.29 5.37 -11.23
CA SER A 93 7.69 3.96 -11.09
C SER A 93 9.13 3.67 -11.53
N ARG A 94 9.64 4.45 -12.49
CA ARG A 94 11.02 4.39 -13.00
C ARG A 94 12.07 4.90 -11.99
N GLU A 95 11.76 5.93 -11.21
CA GLU A 95 12.63 6.48 -10.17
C GLU A 95 12.69 5.54 -8.96
N ILE A 96 11.56 4.93 -8.59
CA ILE A 96 11.49 3.91 -7.53
C ILE A 96 12.33 2.68 -7.91
N ALA A 97 12.15 2.15 -9.13
CA ALA A 97 12.89 0.97 -9.60
C ALA A 97 14.40 1.23 -9.65
N THR A 98 14.81 2.43 -10.08
CA THR A 98 16.21 2.86 -10.13
C THR A 98 16.77 3.05 -8.72
N SER A 99 16.00 3.69 -7.83
CA SER A 99 16.41 3.92 -6.45
C SER A 99 16.59 2.60 -5.69
N LEU A 100 15.67 1.65 -5.83
CA LEU A 100 15.79 0.36 -5.15
C LEU A 100 16.75 -0.62 -5.86
N ARG A 101 17.42 -0.20 -6.95
CA ARG A 101 18.29 -1.04 -7.81
C ARG A 101 17.61 -2.34 -8.25
N GLY A 102 16.32 -2.27 -8.56
CA GLY A 102 15.52 -3.44 -8.94
C GLY A 102 15.26 -4.45 -7.81
N ARG A 103 15.53 -4.12 -6.54
CA ARG A 103 15.26 -5.00 -5.38
C ARG A 103 13.84 -4.85 -4.80
N GLY A 104 12.97 -4.13 -5.50
CA GLY A 104 11.56 -3.94 -5.15
C GLY A 104 10.64 -4.42 -6.27
N ILE A 105 9.44 -4.80 -5.90
CA ILE A 105 8.35 -5.08 -6.84
C ILE A 105 7.40 -3.89 -6.77
N SER A 106 7.19 -3.21 -7.89
CA SER A 106 6.24 -2.11 -7.99
C SER A 106 4.92 -2.60 -8.60
N PHE A 107 3.82 -2.06 -8.08
CA PHE A 107 2.49 -2.26 -8.62
C PHE A 107 1.85 -0.90 -8.81
N GLU A 108 1.28 -0.68 -10.00
CA GLU A 108 0.44 0.49 -10.26
C GLU A 108 -1.01 0.09 -10.02
N ILE A 109 -1.68 0.80 -9.11
CA ILE A 109 -3.10 0.59 -8.81
C ILE A 109 -3.87 1.67 -9.55
N LEU A 110 -4.53 1.28 -10.64
CA LEU A 110 -5.40 2.17 -11.40
C LEU A 110 -6.76 2.30 -10.70
N PRO A 111 -7.48 3.41 -10.92
CA PRO A 111 -8.89 3.51 -10.56
C PRO A 111 -9.69 2.36 -11.18
N LEU A 112 -10.83 2.05 -10.55
CA LEU A 112 -11.77 1.08 -11.11
C LEU A 112 -12.17 1.50 -12.53
N SER A 113 -12.16 0.54 -13.47
CA SER A 113 -12.87 0.76 -14.73
C SER A 113 -14.36 0.92 -14.45
N PHE A 114 -15.12 1.55 -15.35
CA PHE A 114 -16.57 1.67 -15.16
C PHE A 114 -17.24 0.29 -14.97
N ALA A 115 -16.77 -0.74 -15.67
CA ALA A 115 -17.25 -2.10 -15.46
C ALA A 115 -16.92 -2.64 -14.06
N ASP A 116 -15.74 -2.36 -13.54
CA ASP A 116 -15.37 -2.77 -12.17
C ASP A 116 -16.16 -1.99 -11.12
N TYR A 117 -16.42 -0.71 -11.37
CA TYR A 117 -17.33 0.10 -10.55
C TYR A 117 -18.74 -0.51 -10.53
N LEU A 118 -19.30 -0.89 -11.69
CA LEU A 118 -20.60 -1.54 -11.75
C LEU A 118 -20.60 -2.86 -10.96
N ARG A 119 -19.59 -3.72 -11.13
CA ARG A 119 -19.45 -4.97 -10.35
C ARG A 119 -19.33 -4.71 -8.86
N PHE A 120 -18.53 -3.72 -8.47
CA PHE A 120 -18.34 -3.32 -7.08
C PHE A 120 -19.64 -2.81 -6.45
N SER A 121 -20.44 -2.08 -7.23
CA SER A 121 -21.75 -1.54 -6.85
C SER A 121 -22.89 -2.57 -6.93
N GLY A 122 -22.60 -3.84 -7.26
CA GLY A 122 -23.61 -4.90 -7.41
C GLY A 122 -24.55 -4.69 -8.60
N LEU A 123 -24.12 -3.90 -9.59
CA LEU A 123 -24.87 -3.59 -10.80
C LEU A 123 -24.48 -4.51 -11.96
N PRO A 124 -25.37 -4.68 -12.96
CA PRO A 124 -25.08 -5.47 -14.15
C PRO A 124 -23.93 -4.86 -14.96
N ALA A 125 -22.80 -5.57 -15.03
CA ALA A 125 -21.61 -5.13 -15.78
C ALA A 125 -21.41 -5.89 -17.10
N ASP A 126 -21.95 -7.10 -17.22
CA ASP A 126 -21.70 -8.00 -18.34
C ASP A 126 -22.99 -8.25 -19.17
N PRO A 127 -22.92 -8.37 -20.50
CA PRO A 127 -24.07 -8.70 -21.34
C PRO A 127 -24.60 -10.13 -21.09
N PRO A 128 -25.89 -10.42 -21.39
CA PRO A 128 -26.90 -9.49 -21.90
C PRO A 128 -27.59 -8.70 -20.78
N VAL A 129 -27.68 -7.38 -20.96
CA VAL A 129 -28.39 -6.47 -20.06
C VAL A 129 -29.85 -6.28 -20.51
N SER A 130 -30.80 -6.56 -19.61
CA SER A 130 -32.22 -6.27 -19.85
C SER A 130 -32.49 -4.77 -19.97
N SER A 131 -33.67 -4.36 -20.42
CA SER A 131 -34.08 -2.95 -20.43
C SER A 131 -34.01 -2.31 -19.03
N LYS A 132 -34.31 -3.07 -17.98
CA LYS A 132 -34.17 -2.65 -16.58
C LYS A 132 -32.71 -2.46 -16.20
N ASP A 133 -31.84 -3.38 -16.59
CA ASP A 133 -30.40 -3.31 -16.31
C ASP A 133 -29.75 -2.11 -16.99
N ARG A 134 -30.16 -1.80 -18.23
CA ARG A 134 -29.70 -0.61 -18.95
C ARG A 134 -30.08 0.69 -18.22
N ALA A 135 -31.27 0.75 -17.63
CA ALA A 135 -31.69 1.92 -16.86
C ALA A 135 -30.84 2.09 -15.58
N LEU A 136 -30.52 0.98 -14.90
CA LEU A 136 -29.64 0.99 -13.73
C LEU A 136 -28.21 1.43 -14.07
N VAL A 137 -27.65 0.90 -15.17
CA VAL A 137 -26.32 1.29 -15.65
C VAL A 137 -26.27 2.75 -16.07
N SER A 138 -27.30 3.24 -16.77
CA SER A 138 -27.37 4.65 -17.20
C SER A 138 -27.40 5.61 -16.01
N ARG A 139 -28.20 5.29 -14.98
CA ARG A 139 -28.21 6.05 -13.74
C ARG A 139 -26.84 6.06 -13.07
N ALA A 140 -26.19 4.90 -12.98
CA ALA A 140 -24.88 4.78 -12.35
C ALA A 140 -23.75 5.46 -13.13
N PHE A 141 -23.96 5.81 -14.41
CA PHE A 141 -23.04 6.61 -15.21
C PHE A 141 -23.18 8.12 -14.97
N GLU A 142 -24.34 8.56 -14.48
CA GLU A 142 -24.65 9.97 -14.21
C GLU A 142 -24.34 10.39 -12.76
N GLU A 143 -24.09 9.43 -11.87
CA GLU A 143 -23.63 9.63 -10.48
C GLU A 143 -22.12 9.93 -10.42
#